data_AF-A0A967GGY7-F1
#
_entry.id   AF-A0A967GGY7-F1
#
_cell.length_a   1.000
_cell.length_b   1.000
_cell.length_c   1.000
_cell.angle_alpha   90.00
_cell.angle_beta   90.00
_cell.angle_gamma   90.00
#
_symmetry.space_group_name_H-M   'P 1'
#
loop_
_entity.id
_entity.type
_entity.pdbx_description
1 polymer ?
#
loop_
_entity_poly.entity_id
_entity_poly.type
_entity_poly.pdbx_seq_one_letter_code
_entity_poly.pdbx_strand_id
1 'polypeptide(L)' 'LLRVILCDNSDLYPEISGSQHRFTVRFLEWSTIERRAVQTGHDVAFQLAIC' A
#
# COMPACT_ATOMS: atom_id res chain seq x y z
N LEU A 1 -5.83 11.67 -9.55
CA LEU A 1 -6.35 10.68 -8.58
C LEU A 1 -5.51 9.40 -8.70
N LEU A 2 -5.23 8.70 -7.60
CA LEU A 2 -4.57 7.38 -7.62
C LEU A 2 -5.58 6.31 -7.17
N ARG A 3 -5.65 5.19 -7.90
CA ARG A 3 -6.39 3.99 -7.50
C ARG A 3 -5.42 2.81 -7.44
N VAL A 4 -5.31 2.18 -6.28
CA VAL A 4 -4.50 0.98 -6.05
C VAL A 4 -5.45 -0.19 -5.82
N ILE A 5 -5.24 -1.27 -6.57
CA ILE A 5 -6.07 -2.48 -6.49
C ILE A 5 -5.16 -3.63 -6.06
N LEU A 6 -5.55 -4.31 -4.98
CA LEU A 6 -4.90 -5.49 -4.43
C LEU A 6 -5.78 -6.72 -4.64
N CYS A 7 -5.22 -7.92 -4.47
CA CYS A 7 -5.99 -9.15 -4.46
C CYS A 7 -7.04 -9.14 -3.33
N ASP A 8 -8.20 -9.73 -3.57
CA ASP A 8 -9.34 -9.72 -2.62
C ASP A 8 -9.00 -10.28 -1.23
N ASN A 9 -8.03 -11.21 -1.15
CA ASN A 9 -7.57 -11.84 0.09
C ASN A 9 -6.20 -11.29 0.57
N SER A 10 -5.84 -10.08 0.16
CA SER A 10 -4.60 -9.43 0.61
C SER A 10 -4.78 -8.85 2.02
N ASP A 11 -3.94 -9.26 2.96
CA ASP A 11 -3.84 -8.63 4.30
C ASP A 11 -3.00 -7.32 4.29
N LEU A 12 -2.52 -6.93 3.11
CA LEU A 12 -1.78 -5.70 2.90
C LEU A 12 -2.70 -4.52 2.63
N TYR A 13 -2.27 -3.34 3.08
CA TYR A 13 -2.89 -2.07 2.70
C TYR A 13 -1.84 -1.05 2.25
N PRO A 14 -2.20 -0.12 1.33
CA PRO A 14 -1.27 0.89 0.86
C PRO A 14 -1.24 2.10 1.79
N GLU A 15 -0.03 2.50 2.19
CA GLU A 15 0.28 3.83 2.71
C GLU A 15 0.87 4.67 1.57
N ILE A 16 0.27 5.83 1.29
CA ILE A 16 0.66 6.67 0.15
C ILE A 16 1.13 8.03 0.66
N SER A 17 2.34 8.43 0.24
CA SER A 17 2.83 9.80 0.41
C SER A 17 3.10 10.44 -0.95
N GLY A 18 3.00 11.77 -1.01
CA GLY A 18 3.17 12.54 -2.23
C GLY A 18 4.15 13.71 -2.05
N SER A 19 4.91 14.02 -3.11
CA SER A 19 5.77 15.19 -3.20
C SER A 19 5.80 15.70 -4.65
N GLN A 20 5.22 16.88 -4.89
CA GLN A 20 5.03 17.46 -6.23
C GLN A 20 4.36 16.44 -7.18
N HIS A 21 5.06 16.06 -8.26
CA HIS A 21 4.59 15.10 -9.27
C HIS A 21 4.98 13.65 -8.96
N ARG A 22 5.57 13.40 -7.79
CA ARG A 22 6.00 12.07 -7.35
C ARG A 22 5.13 11.58 -6.22
N PHE A 23 4.95 10.27 -6.16
CA PHE A 23 4.31 9.59 -5.05
C PHE A 23 5.09 8.32 -4.71
N THR A 24 4.95 7.90 -3.46
CA THR A 24 5.50 6.66 -2.94
C THR A 24 4.35 5.84 -2.37
N VAL A 25 4.25 4.57 -2.77
CA VAL A 25 3.31 3.60 -2.20
C VAL A 25 4.11 2.59 -1.38
N ARG A 26 3.73 2.41 -0.12
CA ARG A 26 4.28 1.39 0.79
C ARG A 26 3.17 0.41 1.12
N PHE A 27 3.40 -0.88 0.88
CA PHE A 27 2.47 -1.91 1.30
C PHE A 27 2.83 -2.36 2.72
N LEU A 28 1.86 -2.25 3.61
CA LEU A 28 2.03 -2.55 5.03
C LEU A 28 1.17 -3.75 5.40
N GLU A 29 1.72 -4.61 6.26
CA GLU A 29 0.98 -5.69 6.92
C GLU A 29 0.21 -5.09 8.10
N TRP A 30 -1.11 -5.24 8.07
CA TRP A 30 -1.93 -4.88 9.21
C TRP A 30 -1.62 -5.81 10.38
N SER A 31 -1.55 -5.25 11.59
CA SER A 31 -1.33 -6.02 12.81
C SER A 31 -2.45 -5.74 13.82
N THR A 32 -2.16 -5.65 15.11
CA THR A 32 -3.17 -5.29 16.12
C THR A 32 -3.25 -3.77 16.30
N ILE A 33 -4.33 -3.28 16.95
CA ILE A 33 -4.52 -1.86 17.26
C ILE A 33 -3.32 -1.29 18.06
N GLU A 34 -2.69 -2.12 18.88
CA GLU A 34 -1.59 -1.72 19.75
C GLU A 34 -0.21 -1.76 19.06
N ARG A 35 -0.13 -2.30 17.84
CA ARG A 35 1.15 -2.51 17.16
C ARG A 35 1.19 -1.74 15.86
N ARG A 36 2.32 -1.05 15.64
CA ARG A 36 2.55 -0.32 14.40
C ARG A 36 2.59 -1.30 13.24
N ALA A 37 1.88 -0.97 12.17
CA ALA A 37 1.98 -1.71 10.93
C ALA A 37 3.43 -1.70 10.40
N VAL A 38 3.83 -2.82 9.81
CA VAL A 38 5.18 -3.06 9.33
C VAL A 38 5.14 -3.13 7.82
N GLN A 39 6.13 -2.54 7.16
CA GLN A 39 6.23 -2.67 5.72
C GLN A 39 6.56 -4.11 5.36
N THR A 40 5.84 -4.63 4.37
CA THR A 40 6.13 -5.97 3.89
C THR A 40 7.48 -6.03 3.18
N GLY A 41 8.14 -7.18 3.27
CA GLY A 41 9.45 -7.45 2.67
C GLY A 41 9.40 -8.23 1.36
N HIS A 42 8.22 -8.67 0.94
CA HIS A 42 8.03 -9.46 -0.27
C HIS A 42 7.44 -8.64 -1.43
N ASP A 43 7.59 -9.15 -2.66
CA ASP A 43 7.00 -8.54 -3.84
C ASP A 43 5.48 -8.60 -3.78
N VAL A 44 4.83 -7.49 -4.12
CA VAL A 44 3.36 -7.37 -4.11
C VAL A 44 2.88 -7.22 -5.54
N ALA A 45 2.01 -8.12 -5.99
CA ALA A 45 1.28 -7.95 -7.24
C ALA A 45 0.09 -7.00 -7.02
N PHE A 46 0.03 -5.92 -7.79
CA PHE A 46 -1.03 -4.91 -7.70
C PHE A 46 -1.32 -4.27 -9.05
N GLN A 47 -2.47 -3.61 -9.17
CA GLN A 47 -2.77 -2.72 -10.29
C GLN A 47 -2.79 -1.27 -9.82
N LEU A 48 -2.32 -0.38 -10.68
CA LEU A 48 -2.29 1.05 -10.43
C LEU A 48 -2.95 1.80 -11.58
N ALA A 49 -3.91 2.66 -11.26
CA ALA A 49 -4.46 3.63 -12.21
C ALA A 49 -4.19 5.06 -11.73
N ILE A 50 -3.73 5.89 -12.66
CA ILE A 50 -3.58 7.34 -12.49
C ILE A 50 -4.70 7.99 -13.30
N CYS A 51 -5.66 8.63 -12.62
CA CYS A 51 -6.86 9.21 -13.23
C CYS A 51 -6.86 10.74 -13.17
#